data_AF-A0A5B8XS59-F1
#
_entry.id   AF-A0A5B8XS59-F1
#
_cell.length_a   1.000
_cell.length_b   1.000
_cell.length_c   1.000
_cell.angle_alpha   90.00
_cell.angle_beta   90.00
_cell.angle_gamma   90.00
#
_symmetry.space_group_name_H-M   'P 1'
#
loop_
_entity.id
_entity.type
_entity.pdbx_description
1 polymer ?
#
loop_
_entity_poly.entity_id
_entity_poly.type
_entity_poly.pdbx_seq_one_letter_code
_entity_poly.pdbx_strand_id
1 'polypeptide(L)'
;MLKYIAIITLLFSTLGCGENTKKFAKVDQPTNNPDPNNTNNPDPNSPQGTNNIDLENCGNGVLDPGELCDPLVEGDGACPFECEATQDECGTVELVGNPDLCNATCVFVPAACGDGDGCCPLGCDSSNDAECTNTCGNDIVEGNEVCDGDCPTECESPDSCSVGTVNGSAATCTAECSFTQITSCQNNDGCCPAGCTAQTDNDCSCNPTATCQGLGAECGSIFNGCENISCGQCGVGETCEQNECVQNTPPPTNVGNACTSNANCGAGLACIPQTDGVVGGYCTKGCVSNSDCGSGSHCGFYDDEGNGLCLKSCGTNSDCGRSSYECFDADLSGPNECWQVGSGSGSVGAACQTVASCAGGQDAICLSESQGFYQGYCATYCNSDADCDSTSHCSDFGLCLRDTCNRATGYERFDADGDGVLECFASATGSAGIGQACDGDWDCAGGQWGRCLSDDDGFPGGYCTLACGFDQGTCPSGATCWEANTDTSICVDQCDDFTCRSGYSCFDPDGNAGNICWL
;
A
#
# COMPACT_ATOMS: atom_id res chain seq x y z
N MET A 1 19.34 -5.40 29.86
CA MET A 1 18.38 -6.50 29.63
C MET A 1 17.92 -6.47 28.17
N LEU A 2 18.87 -6.61 27.25
CA LEU A 2 18.65 -6.84 25.81
C LEU A 2 19.54 -8.03 25.40
N LYS A 3 19.62 -9.05 26.27
CA LYS A 3 20.51 -10.21 26.08
C LYS A 3 19.91 -11.27 25.14
N TYR A 4 18.80 -10.96 24.50
CA TYR A 4 18.14 -11.83 23.53
C TYR A 4 18.44 -11.54 22.07
N ILE A 5 19.27 -10.55 21.82
CA ILE A 5 19.93 -10.30 20.53
C ILE A 5 21.33 -10.96 20.54
N ALA A 6 21.52 -12.02 21.34
CA ALA A 6 22.81 -12.66 21.59
C ALA A 6 23.02 -13.98 20.83
N ILE A 7 22.39 -14.15 19.66
CA ILE A 7 22.66 -15.31 18.77
C ILE A 7 23.64 -14.96 17.63
N ILE A 8 23.96 -13.68 17.40
CA ILE A 8 24.95 -13.26 16.37
C ILE A 8 26.06 -12.39 17.00
N THR A 9 26.39 -12.62 18.27
CA THR A 9 27.67 -12.12 18.85
C THR A 9 28.69 -13.27 19.01
N LEU A 10 28.34 -14.47 18.55
CA LEU A 10 29.16 -15.69 18.62
C LEU A 10 29.61 -16.21 17.26
N LEU A 11 29.29 -15.52 16.15
CA LEU A 11 29.66 -15.95 14.80
C LEU A 11 31.03 -15.47 14.31
N PHE A 12 31.76 -14.64 15.07
CA PHE A 12 33.09 -14.13 14.65
C PHE A 12 34.19 -14.19 15.71
N SER A 13 33.99 -14.88 16.83
CA SER A 13 35.08 -15.23 17.75
C SER A 13 35.16 -16.75 17.90
N THR A 14 35.66 -17.41 16.84
CA THR A 14 36.50 -18.63 16.86
C THR A 14 36.48 -19.26 15.48
N LEU A 15 37.47 -18.94 14.64
CA LEU A 15 37.93 -19.90 13.64
C LEU A 15 38.67 -21.00 14.41
N GLY A 16 37.98 -22.12 14.60
CA GLY A 16 38.54 -23.32 15.20
C GLY A 16 37.67 -24.52 14.82
N CYS A 17 38.10 -25.27 13.81
CA CYS A 17 37.55 -26.57 13.45
C CYS A 17 37.35 -27.44 14.71
N GLY A 18 36.12 -27.91 14.98
CA GLY A 18 35.90 -28.87 16.06
C GLY A 18 34.46 -29.03 16.53
N GLU A 19 33.76 -29.96 15.88
CA GLU A 19 32.58 -30.74 16.29
C GLU A 19 31.57 -30.19 17.33
N ASN A 20 30.31 -30.15 16.87
CA ASN A 20 29.03 -30.09 17.61
C ASN A 20 28.33 -28.72 17.67
N THR A 21 27.92 -28.20 16.50
CA THR A 21 26.78 -27.28 16.43
C THR A 21 25.49 -28.07 16.67
N LYS A 22 24.76 -27.71 17.73
CA LYS A 22 23.38 -28.17 17.91
C LYS A 22 22.55 -27.56 16.77
N LYS A 23 22.19 -28.41 15.82
CA LYS A 23 21.25 -28.13 14.73
C LYS A 23 20.00 -27.44 15.31
N PHE A 24 19.64 -26.28 14.81
CA PHE A 24 18.25 -25.80 14.90
C PHE A 24 17.44 -26.71 13.98
N ALA A 25 16.83 -27.73 14.58
CA ALA A 25 15.98 -28.67 13.86
C ALA A 25 14.56 -28.09 13.79
N LYS A 26 14.09 -27.76 12.58
CA LYS A 26 12.66 -27.88 12.27
C LYS A 26 12.27 -29.34 12.49
N VAL A 27 11.43 -29.58 13.48
CA VAL A 27 10.83 -30.89 13.72
C VAL A 27 9.62 -31.00 12.82
N ASP A 28 9.59 -32.08 12.03
CA ASP A 28 8.54 -32.45 11.09
C ASP A 28 7.12 -32.18 11.63
N GLN A 29 6.40 -31.28 10.95
CA GLN A 29 4.95 -31.22 11.04
C GLN A 29 4.34 -32.39 10.25
N PRO A 30 3.34 -33.11 10.78
CA PRO A 30 2.81 -34.30 10.15
C PRO A 30 2.13 -34.00 8.82
N THR A 31 2.60 -34.67 7.77
CA THR A 31 1.93 -34.78 6.47
C THR A 31 0.56 -35.43 6.63
N ASN A 32 -0.50 -34.76 6.17
CA ASN A 32 -1.72 -35.44 5.72
C ASN A 32 -2.12 -34.92 4.34
N ASN A 33 -1.53 -35.62 3.36
CA ASN A 33 -2.00 -36.06 2.06
C ASN A 33 -3.10 -35.27 1.30
N PRO A 34 -2.84 -34.95 0.01
CA PRO A 34 -3.84 -34.45 -0.94
C PRO A 34 -4.78 -35.58 -1.43
N ASP A 35 -6.01 -35.22 -1.79
CA ASP A 35 -6.73 -35.97 -2.82
C ASP A 35 -7.55 -35.02 -3.73
N PRO A 36 -7.23 -34.97 -5.03
CA PRO A 36 -8.04 -34.35 -6.08
C PRO A 36 -9.09 -35.34 -6.64
N ASN A 37 -10.28 -34.82 -6.94
CA ASN A 37 -11.42 -35.44 -7.64
C ASN A 37 -12.44 -36.23 -6.80
N ASN A 38 -13.58 -35.59 -6.55
CA ASN A 38 -14.88 -36.23 -6.80
C ASN A 38 -15.80 -35.28 -7.58
N THR A 39 -15.84 -35.51 -8.89
CA THR A 39 -16.80 -34.95 -9.84
C THR A 39 -18.19 -35.55 -9.60
N ASN A 40 -19.25 -34.73 -9.56
CA ASN A 40 -20.51 -35.02 -10.25
C ASN A 40 -21.43 -33.79 -10.39
N ASN A 41 -21.31 -33.19 -11.58
CA ASN A 41 -22.34 -32.63 -12.46
C ASN A 41 -22.84 -31.18 -12.27
N PRO A 42 -22.90 -30.38 -13.37
CA PRO A 42 -23.17 -28.94 -13.36
C PRO A 42 -24.66 -28.64 -13.57
N ASP A 43 -25.13 -27.52 -13.02
CA ASP A 43 -26.31 -26.82 -13.54
C ASP A 43 -25.82 -25.70 -14.47
N PRO A 44 -26.14 -25.74 -15.78
CA PRO A 44 -25.81 -24.70 -16.73
C PRO A 44 -26.97 -23.73 -16.85
N ASN A 45 -26.97 -22.63 -16.08
CA ASN A 45 -27.63 -21.36 -16.44
C ASN A 45 -27.43 -20.30 -15.33
N SER A 46 -26.38 -19.49 -15.43
CA SER A 46 -26.47 -18.05 -15.10
C SER A 46 -25.19 -17.31 -15.52
N PRO A 47 -25.25 -16.35 -16.46
CA PRO A 47 -24.12 -15.49 -16.80
C PRO A 47 -24.04 -14.25 -15.88
N GLN A 48 -22.81 -13.83 -15.58
CA GLN A 48 -22.51 -12.53 -14.97
C GLN A 48 -22.66 -11.38 -16.00
N GLY A 49 -23.25 -10.25 -15.60
CA GLY A 49 -22.87 -8.91 -16.11
C GLY A 49 -23.98 -8.00 -16.67
N THR A 50 -24.18 -6.88 -15.96
CA THR A 50 -24.61 -5.53 -16.42
C THR A 50 -26.10 -5.16 -16.54
N ASN A 51 -26.43 -4.01 -15.92
CA ASN A 51 -27.66 -3.22 -15.92
C ASN A 51 -28.80 -3.72 -15.01
N ASN A 52 -28.61 -3.59 -13.70
CA ASN A 52 -29.69 -3.69 -12.72
C ASN A 52 -30.57 -2.43 -12.84
N ILE A 53 -31.62 -2.50 -13.66
CA ILE A 53 -32.82 -1.70 -13.41
C ILE A 53 -33.39 -2.33 -12.15
N ASP A 54 -33.37 -1.59 -11.05
CA ASP A 54 -33.68 -2.10 -9.71
C ASP A 54 -35.14 -2.58 -9.65
N LEU A 55 -35.32 -3.90 -9.83
CA LEU A 55 -36.62 -4.58 -9.82
C LEU A 55 -37.32 -4.50 -8.44
N GLU A 56 -36.67 -3.95 -7.41
CA GLU A 56 -37.23 -3.81 -6.07
C GLU A 56 -38.08 -2.54 -5.87
N ASN A 57 -38.03 -1.55 -6.78
CA ASN A 57 -38.77 -0.28 -6.59
C ASN A 57 -39.94 -0.07 -7.55
N CYS A 58 -40.00 -0.77 -8.69
CA CYS A 58 -41.12 -0.60 -9.61
C CYS A 58 -42.45 -1.08 -9.00
N GLY A 59 -43.47 -0.20 -9.04
CA GLY A 59 -44.79 -0.48 -8.47
C GLY A 59 -44.84 -0.24 -6.97
N ASN A 60 -44.06 0.72 -6.48
CA ASN A 60 -44.07 1.15 -5.08
C ASN A 60 -45.00 2.36 -4.84
N GLY A 61 -45.56 2.95 -5.90
CA GLY A 61 -46.49 4.09 -5.82
C GLY A 61 -45.82 5.45 -5.74
N VAL A 62 -44.52 5.55 -6.05
CA VAL A 62 -43.80 6.80 -6.28
C VAL A 62 -42.99 6.68 -7.57
N LEU A 63 -42.82 7.79 -8.30
CA LEU A 63 -41.96 7.80 -9.49
C LEU A 63 -40.51 8.01 -9.06
N ASP A 64 -39.69 6.96 -9.10
CA ASP A 64 -38.31 6.99 -8.63
C ASP A 64 -37.29 7.46 -9.69
N PRO A 65 -36.11 7.97 -9.27
CA PRO A 65 -35.05 8.31 -10.20
C PRO A 65 -34.60 7.10 -11.04
N GLY A 66 -34.90 7.12 -12.34
CA GLY A 66 -34.59 6.03 -13.28
C GLY A 66 -35.82 5.29 -13.80
N GLU A 67 -37.00 5.55 -13.25
CA GLU A 67 -38.27 5.08 -13.78
C GLU A 67 -38.86 6.06 -14.81
N LEU A 68 -39.53 5.52 -15.82
CA LEU A 68 -40.28 6.33 -16.78
C LEU A 68 -41.73 6.55 -16.33
N CYS A 69 -42.24 5.62 -15.52
CA CYS A 69 -43.59 5.61 -14.96
C CYS A 69 -43.64 4.64 -13.77
N ASP A 70 -44.65 4.73 -12.90
CA ASP A 70 -44.96 3.72 -11.85
C ASP A 70 -46.43 3.24 -11.95
N PRO A 71 -46.72 1.93 -11.86
CA PRO A 71 -48.08 1.39 -12.04
C PRO A 71 -49.06 1.64 -10.90
N LEU A 72 -48.59 2.09 -9.72
CA LEU A 72 -49.43 2.44 -8.57
C LEU A 72 -49.60 3.97 -8.40
N VAL A 73 -48.92 4.79 -9.21
CA VAL A 73 -49.17 6.24 -9.29
C VAL A 73 -50.45 6.51 -10.06
N GLU A 74 -51.25 7.48 -9.59
CA GLU A 74 -52.40 8.02 -10.33
C GLU A 74 -52.04 9.40 -10.91
N GLY A 75 -52.23 9.60 -12.22
CA GLY A 75 -51.99 10.88 -12.89
C GLY A 75 -50.59 11.00 -13.51
N ASP A 76 -49.95 12.17 -13.38
CA ASP A 76 -48.62 12.42 -13.93
C ASP A 76 -47.60 11.45 -13.30
N GLY A 77 -46.95 10.63 -14.14
CA GLY A 77 -46.03 9.58 -13.69
C GLY A 77 -46.64 8.17 -13.60
N ALA A 78 -47.93 7.99 -13.90
CA ALA A 78 -48.58 6.67 -13.95
C ALA A 78 -48.16 5.86 -15.19
N CYS A 79 -47.97 4.55 -15.03
CA CYS A 79 -47.69 3.68 -16.19
C CYS A 79 -48.92 3.47 -17.08
N PRO A 80 -48.80 3.68 -18.41
CA PRO A 80 -49.87 3.34 -19.33
C PRO A 80 -49.95 1.82 -19.50
N PHE A 81 -51.10 1.22 -19.21
CA PHE A 81 -51.36 -0.20 -19.50
C PHE A 81 -51.95 -0.42 -20.90
N GLU A 82 -52.51 0.65 -21.47
CA GLU A 82 -53.03 0.72 -22.82
C GLU A 82 -52.91 2.16 -23.33
N CYS A 83 -52.73 2.32 -24.63
CA CYS A 83 -52.72 3.63 -25.25
C CYS A 83 -54.10 3.91 -25.86
N GLU A 84 -54.63 5.10 -25.63
CA GLU A 84 -55.84 5.52 -26.31
C GLU A 84 -55.58 5.61 -27.81
N ALA A 85 -56.49 5.03 -28.61
CA ALA A 85 -56.41 5.12 -30.05
C ALA A 85 -56.52 6.58 -30.49
N THR A 86 -55.53 7.04 -31.23
CA THR A 86 -55.54 8.36 -31.88
C THR A 86 -56.58 8.40 -33.01
N GLN A 87 -57.18 9.58 -33.24
CA GLN A 87 -58.01 9.84 -34.43
C GLN A 87 -57.19 10.36 -35.62
N ASP A 88 -55.86 10.37 -35.50
CA ASP A 88 -54.96 10.73 -36.57
C ASP A 88 -54.96 9.62 -37.63
N GLU A 89 -55.37 9.95 -38.85
CA GLU A 89 -55.41 9.01 -39.97
C GLU A 89 -54.00 8.64 -40.47
N CYS A 90 -52.97 9.38 -40.02
CA CYS A 90 -51.58 9.24 -40.43
C CYS A 90 -50.68 8.48 -39.45
N GLY A 91 -51.25 7.83 -38.45
CA GLY A 91 -50.52 6.91 -37.59
C GLY A 91 -51.35 6.33 -36.45
N THR A 92 -50.74 5.42 -35.70
CA THR A 92 -51.35 4.80 -34.52
C THR A 92 -50.48 5.02 -33.31
N VAL A 93 -51.05 5.04 -32.11
CA VAL A 93 -50.25 5.03 -30.88
C VAL A 93 -50.11 3.60 -30.40
N GLU A 94 -48.87 3.17 -30.16
CA GLU A 94 -48.55 1.84 -29.64
C GLU A 94 -47.87 1.94 -28.27
N LEU A 95 -48.13 0.94 -27.41
CA LEU A 95 -47.48 0.82 -26.11
C LEU A 95 -46.10 0.18 -26.30
N VAL A 96 -45.05 0.90 -25.93
CA VAL A 96 -43.66 0.39 -25.91
C VAL A 96 -43.18 0.30 -24.46
N GLY A 97 -42.43 -0.75 -24.16
CA GLY A 97 -42.01 -1.07 -22.80
C GLY A 97 -43.00 -1.96 -22.07
N ASN A 98 -42.83 -2.08 -20.75
CA ASN A 98 -43.64 -2.91 -19.87
C ASN A 98 -44.00 -2.10 -18.60
N PRO A 99 -45.30 -1.94 -18.30
CA PRO A 99 -45.77 -1.25 -17.09
C PRO A 99 -45.22 -1.89 -15.81
N ASP A 100 -45.05 -3.22 -15.80
CA ASP A 100 -44.54 -3.98 -14.66
C ASP A 100 -43.02 -3.78 -14.46
N LEU A 101 -42.34 -3.12 -15.40
CA LEU A 101 -40.91 -2.79 -15.34
C LEU A 101 -40.69 -1.27 -15.36
N CYS A 102 -41.73 -0.47 -15.14
CA CYS A 102 -41.65 0.99 -14.97
C CYS A 102 -40.96 1.71 -16.14
N ASN A 103 -41.08 1.13 -17.34
CA ASN A 103 -40.48 1.64 -18.58
C ASN A 103 -41.50 1.72 -19.73
N ALA A 104 -42.79 1.64 -19.41
CA ALA A 104 -43.87 1.76 -20.39
C ALA A 104 -44.12 3.21 -20.82
N THR A 105 -44.29 3.41 -22.12
CA THR A 105 -44.69 4.68 -22.71
C THR A 105 -45.48 4.47 -23.98
N CYS A 106 -46.41 5.38 -24.26
CA CYS A 106 -47.18 5.39 -25.49
C CYS A 106 -46.43 6.19 -26.56
N VAL A 107 -46.05 5.54 -27.66
CA VAL A 107 -45.33 6.17 -28.76
C VAL A 107 -46.21 6.23 -30.00
N PHE A 108 -46.16 7.35 -30.72
CA PHE A 108 -46.82 7.48 -32.01
C PHE A 108 -46.01 6.76 -33.08
N VAL A 109 -46.65 5.82 -33.76
CA VAL A 109 -46.12 5.05 -34.89
C VAL A 109 -46.78 5.59 -36.16
N PRO A 110 -46.05 6.34 -37.00
CA PRO A 110 -46.61 6.88 -38.24
C PRO A 110 -46.98 5.76 -39.22
N ALA A 111 -47.95 6.03 -40.10
CA ALA A 111 -48.26 5.17 -41.23
C ALA A 111 -47.02 5.01 -42.15
N ALA A 112 -46.97 3.91 -42.91
CA ALA A 112 -45.92 3.75 -43.93
C ALA A 112 -46.23 4.62 -45.15
N CYS A 113 -45.21 5.08 -45.87
CA CYS A 113 -45.37 5.80 -47.14
C CYS A 113 -46.29 5.02 -48.10
N GLY A 114 -47.37 5.64 -48.57
CA GLY A 114 -48.43 4.94 -49.25
C GLY A 114 -49.32 5.83 -50.10
N ASP A 115 -49.26 5.65 -51.42
CA ASP A 115 -50.11 6.39 -52.34
C ASP A 115 -51.61 6.30 -51.98
N GLY A 116 -52.27 7.45 -51.86
CA GLY A 116 -53.72 7.60 -51.72
C GLY A 116 -54.25 7.74 -50.30
N ASP A 117 -53.39 7.76 -49.28
CA ASP A 117 -53.80 7.84 -47.87
C ASP A 117 -53.86 9.28 -47.31
N GLY A 118 -53.25 10.24 -48.02
CA GLY A 118 -53.25 11.65 -47.63
C GLY A 118 -52.26 11.97 -46.51
N CYS A 119 -51.31 11.08 -46.23
CA CYS A 119 -50.37 11.17 -45.13
C CYS A 119 -48.93 11.29 -45.64
N CYS A 120 -48.17 12.20 -45.04
CA CYS A 120 -46.75 12.39 -45.38
C CYS A 120 -45.89 12.30 -44.12
N PRO A 121 -45.68 11.09 -43.58
CA PRO A 121 -44.83 10.91 -42.41
C PRO A 121 -43.34 11.13 -42.74
N LEU A 122 -42.55 11.42 -41.69
CA LEU A 122 -41.13 11.75 -41.84
C LEU A 122 -40.36 10.67 -42.61
N GLY A 123 -39.71 11.05 -43.70
CA GLY A 123 -38.99 10.15 -44.61
C GLY A 123 -39.80 9.65 -45.82
N CYS A 124 -41.10 10.00 -45.90
CA CYS A 124 -41.90 9.86 -47.10
C CYS A 124 -41.77 11.10 -47.97
N ASP A 125 -41.77 10.88 -49.28
CA ASP A 125 -41.32 11.84 -50.27
C ASP A 125 -42.00 11.51 -51.60
N SER A 126 -42.02 12.46 -52.55
CA SER A 126 -42.72 12.27 -53.84
C SER A 126 -42.30 11.04 -54.67
N SER A 127 -41.23 10.32 -54.28
CA SER A 127 -40.75 9.11 -54.95
C SER A 127 -41.31 7.82 -54.36
N ASN A 128 -41.76 7.83 -53.11
CA ASN A 128 -42.33 6.67 -52.42
C ASN A 128 -43.76 6.89 -51.90
N ASP A 129 -44.26 8.13 -52.00
CA ASP A 129 -45.62 8.55 -51.67
C ASP A 129 -46.04 9.69 -52.61
N ALA A 130 -46.95 9.40 -53.54
CA ALA A 130 -47.35 10.34 -54.59
C ALA A 130 -48.11 11.57 -54.09
N GLU A 131 -48.61 11.53 -52.85
CA GLU A 131 -49.31 12.60 -52.18
C GLU A 131 -48.33 13.61 -51.57
N CYS A 132 -47.08 13.21 -51.33
CA CYS A 132 -46.07 14.07 -50.74
C CYS A 132 -45.35 14.90 -51.79
N THR A 133 -45.13 16.18 -51.49
CA THR A 133 -44.63 17.13 -52.50
C THR A 133 -43.29 17.77 -52.17
N ASN A 134 -42.50 17.30 -51.20
CA ASN A 134 -41.10 17.74 -50.92
C ASN A 134 -40.86 19.23 -51.24
N THR A 135 -41.75 20.10 -50.77
CA THR A 135 -41.77 21.52 -51.16
C THR A 135 -41.58 22.35 -49.91
N CYS A 136 -40.33 22.65 -49.61
CA CYS A 136 -39.98 23.59 -48.56
C CYS A 136 -40.83 24.87 -48.56
N GLY A 137 -41.52 25.11 -47.46
CA GLY A 137 -42.41 26.24 -47.24
C GLY A 137 -43.90 25.93 -47.50
N ASN A 138 -44.30 24.65 -47.49
CA ASN A 138 -45.69 24.20 -47.57
C ASN A 138 -46.33 23.86 -46.20
N ASP A 139 -45.63 24.15 -45.10
CA ASP A 139 -45.99 23.87 -43.70
C ASP A 139 -46.07 22.36 -43.36
N ILE A 140 -45.50 21.48 -44.19
CA ILE A 140 -45.45 20.03 -43.98
C ILE A 140 -44.00 19.57 -44.09
N VAL A 141 -43.47 18.90 -43.07
CA VAL A 141 -42.09 18.39 -43.10
C VAL A 141 -42.04 17.07 -43.87
N GLU A 142 -41.50 17.09 -45.07
CA GLU A 142 -41.47 15.94 -45.99
C GLU A 142 -40.04 15.56 -46.42
N GLY A 143 -39.80 14.28 -46.71
CA GLY A 143 -38.51 13.81 -47.22
C GLY A 143 -37.30 14.14 -46.33
N ASN A 144 -36.45 15.07 -46.78
CA ASN A 144 -35.19 15.46 -46.12
C ASN A 144 -35.31 16.74 -45.29
N GLU A 145 -36.52 17.27 -45.13
CA GLU A 145 -36.77 18.50 -44.41
C GLU A 145 -36.66 18.27 -42.91
N VAL A 146 -36.06 19.24 -42.20
CA VAL A 146 -35.94 19.26 -40.74
C VAL A 146 -36.99 20.18 -40.12
N CYS A 147 -37.50 21.12 -40.92
CA CYS A 147 -38.51 22.11 -40.59
C CYS A 147 -39.20 22.53 -41.88
N ASP A 148 -40.44 22.99 -41.83
CA ASP A 148 -41.13 23.58 -42.97
C ASP A 148 -42.00 24.75 -42.48
N GLY A 149 -41.90 25.93 -43.12
CA GLY A 149 -42.62 27.15 -42.75
C GLY A 149 -42.08 27.85 -41.49
N ASP A 150 -41.75 27.08 -40.46
CA ASP A 150 -41.31 27.52 -39.13
C ASP A 150 -39.82 27.24 -38.86
N CYS A 151 -39.01 27.26 -39.91
CA CYS A 151 -37.57 27.00 -39.79
C CYS A 151 -36.83 28.06 -38.95
N PRO A 152 -35.95 27.66 -38.01
CA PRO A 152 -35.26 28.60 -37.15
C PRO A 152 -34.30 29.48 -37.96
N THR A 153 -34.47 30.80 -37.87
CA THR A 153 -33.54 31.78 -38.45
C THR A 153 -32.50 32.27 -37.44
N GLU A 154 -32.77 32.05 -36.16
CA GLU A 154 -31.91 32.35 -35.02
C GLU A 154 -32.18 31.28 -33.94
N CYS A 155 -31.15 30.91 -33.19
CA CYS A 155 -31.28 30.01 -32.05
C CYS A 155 -31.12 30.82 -30.78
N GLU A 156 -32.21 30.99 -30.04
CA GLU A 156 -32.13 31.50 -28.68
C GLU A 156 -31.49 30.42 -27.79
N SER A 157 -30.38 30.75 -27.14
CA SER A 157 -29.74 29.84 -26.21
C SER A 157 -30.68 29.53 -25.03
N PRO A 158 -30.82 28.25 -24.63
CA PRO A 158 -31.73 27.84 -23.56
C PRO A 158 -31.30 28.35 -22.18
N ASP A 159 -30.01 28.63 -21.99
CA ASP A 159 -29.45 29.23 -20.80
C ASP A 159 -28.21 30.08 -21.16
N SER A 160 -27.68 30.80 -20.17
CA SER A 160 -26.48 31.62 -20.32
C SER A 160 -25.20 30.83 -20.56
N CYS A 161 -25.21 29.50 -20.34
CA CYS A 161 -24.09 28.59 -20.52
C CYS A 161 -24.11 27.82 -21.83
N SER A 162 -25.02 28.17 -22.72
CA SER A 162 -25.21 27.49 -23.99
C SER A 162 -25.09 28.51 -25.12
N VAL A 163 -24.46 28.12 -26.21
CA VAL A 163 -24.42 28.93 -27.44
C VAL A 163 -25.17 28.19 -28.53
N GLY A 164 -26.30 28.76 -28.95
CA GLY A 164 -27.08 28.28 -30.09
C GLY A 164 -26.45 28.67 -31.42
N THR A 165 -26.34 27.71 -32.34
CA THR A 165 -25.90 27.92 -33.73
C THR A 165 -26.90 27.25 -34.67
N VAL A 166 -27.42 28.02 -35.63
CA VAL A 166 -28.26 27.48 -36.72
C VAL A 166 -27.36 26.75 -37.71
N ASN A 167 -27.61 25.46 -37.90
CA ASN A 167 -27.05 24.66 -39.00
C ASN A 167 -28.07 24.57 -40.13
N GLY A 168 -27.59 24.43 -41.37
CA GLY A 168 -28.48 24.35 -42.55
C GLY A 168 -29.11 25.69 -42.93
N SER A 169 -30.24 25.66 -43.64
CA SER A 169 -30.92 26.87 -44.10
C SER A 169 -32.43 26.73 -44.12
N ALA A 170 -33.12 27.76 -43.62
CA ALA A 170 -34.57 27.86 -43.68
C ALA A 170 -35.10 27.88 -45.13
N ALA A 171 -34.31 28.40 -46.07
CA ALA A 171 -34.68 28.45 -47.48
C ALA A 171 -34.66 27.08 -48.17
N THR A 172 -34.02 26.09 -47.55
CA THR A 172 -33.99 24.70 -48.03
C THR A 172 -34.57 23.75 -47.00
N CYS A 173 -35.27 24.26 -45.98
CA CYS A 173 -35.92 23.46 -44.95
C CYS A 173 -34.98 22.48 -44.22
N THR A 174 -33.70 22.85 -44.12
CA THR A 174 -32.66 22.08 -43.42
C THR A 174 -32.18 22.77 -42.15
N ALA A 175 -32.85 23.85 -41.74
CA ALA A 175 -32.43 24.62 -40.59
C ALA A 175 -32.68 23.86 -39.28
N GLU A 176 -31.63 23.72 -38.47
CA GLU A 176 -31.70 23.09 -37.16
C GLU A 176 -30.83 23.85 -36.16
N CYS A 177 -31.32 23.99 -34.93
CA CYS A 177 -30.53 24.56 -33.85
C CYS A 177 -29.62 23.50 -33.22
N SER A 178 -28.32 23.81 -33.14
CA SER A 178 -27.38 23.07 -32.31
C SER A 178 -26.90 23.94 -31.17
N PHE A 179 -26.67 23.34 -30.00
CA PHE A 179 -26.20 24.05 -28.81
C PHE A 179 -24.86 23.48 -28.38
N THR A 180 -23.92 24.36 -28.09
CA THR A 180 -22.62 23.99 -27.50
C THR A 180 -22.49 24.59 -26.10
N GLN A 181 -22.09 23.76 -25.13
CA GLN A 181 -21.87 24.21 -23.75
C GLN A 181 -20.60 25.06 -23.64
N ILE A 182 -20.70 26.17 -22.92
CA ILE A 182 -19.55 26.91 -22.41
C ILE A 182 -18.94 26.09 -21.27
N THR A 183 -17.67 25.70 -21.39
CA THR A 183 -16.96 24.89 -20.38
C THR A 183 -15.80 25.64 -19.72
N SER A 184 -15.50 26.86 -20.17
CA SER A 184 -14.44 27.71 -19.61
C SER A 184 -14.99 28.58 -18.49
N CYS A 185 -14.29 28.63 -17.36
CA CYS A 185 -14.59 29.58 -16.27
C CYS A 185 -14.19 30.99 -16.71
N GLN A 186 -15.15 31.89 -16.91
CA GLN A 186 -14.88 33.25 -17.38
C GLN A 186 -15.78 34.27 -16.68
N ASN A 187 -15.14 35.15 -15.91
CA ASN A 187 -15.82 36.20 -15.16
C ASN A 187 -16.67 37.16 -16.02
N ASN A 188 -17.88 37.46 -15.56
CA ASN A 188 -18.88 38.40 -16.09
C ASN A 188 -19.45 38.03 -17.47
N ASP A 189 -19.46 36.76 -17.84
CA ASP A 189 -20.16 36.26 -19.01
C ASP A 189 -21.59 35.75 -18.70
N GLY A 190 -21.94 35.69 -17.41
CA GLY A 190 -23.26 35.27 -16.93
C GLY A 190 -23.46 33.76 -16.91
N CYS A 191 -22.43 32.97 -17.21
CA CYS A 191 -22.43 31.51 -17.16
C CYS A 191 -21.66 31.00 -15.92
N CYS A 192 -22.09 29.87 -15.36
CA CYS A 192 -21.32 29.13 -14.37
C CYS A 192 -21.22 27.65 -14.77
N PRO A 193 -20.18 27.25 -15.53
CA PRO A 193 -19.99 25.86 -15.94
C PRO A 193 -19.65 24.93 -14.77
N ALA A 194 -19.98 23.64 -14.91
CA ALA A 194 -19.61 22.62 -13.92
C ALA A 194 -18.08 22.56 -13.72
N GLY A 195 -17.63 22.68 -12.48
CA GLY A 195 -16.21 22.72 -12.11
C GLY A 195 -15.65 24.14 -11.91
N CYS A 196 -16.40 25.18 -12.28
CA CYS A 196 -16.07 26.56 -11.94
C CYS A 196 -16.56 26.91 -10.53
N THR A 197 -15.82 27.77 -9.85
CA THR A 197 -16.11 28.23 -8.48
C THR A 197 -16.20 29.75 -8.47
N ALA A 198 -16.81 30.35 -7.44
CA ALA A 198 -16.84 31.80 -7.25
C ALA A 198 -15.45 32.48 -7.25
N GLN A 199 -14.36 31.70 -7.13
CA GLN A 199 -12.97 32.17 -7.17
C GLN A 199 -12.40 32.20 -8.59
N THR A 200 -12.90 31.35 -9.47
CA THR A 200 -12.44 31.16 -10.85
C THR A 200 -13.43 31.71 -11.89
N ASP A 201 -14.69 31.90 -11.48
CA ASP A 201 -15.79 32.48 -12.22
C ASP A 201 -16.74 33.22 -11.26
N ASN A 202 -16.83 34.55 -11.38
CA ASN A 202 -17.61 35.38 -10.46
C ASN A 202 -19.12 35.40 -10.77
N ASP A 203 -19.56 34.78 -11.86
CA ASP A 203 -20.98 34.53 -12.14
C ASP A 203 -21.50 33.27 -11.41
N CYS A 204 -20.60 32.43 -10.91
CA CYS A 204 -20.93 31.36 -9.98
C CYS A 204 -21.32 31.93 -8.61
N SER A 205 -22.63 31.98 -8.32
CA SER A 205 -23.12 32.25 -6.97
C SER A 205 -22.71 31.11 -6.04
N CYS A 206 -21.80 31.39 -5.10
CA CYS A 206 -21.45 30.45 -4.04
C CYS A 206 -22.67 30.21 -3.13
N ASN A 207 -23.23 29.00 -3.18
CA ASN A 207 -24.20 28.53 -2.21
C ASN A 207 -23.50 27.51 -1.30
N PRO A 208 -23.09 27.89 -0.07
CA PRO A 208 -22.38 26.97 0.81
C PRO A 208 -23.29 25.79 1.16
N THR A 209 -22.88 24.59 0.77
CA THR A 209 -23.68 23.36 0.90
C THR A 209 -23.45 22.65 2.24
N ALA A 210 -22.42 23.05 2.99
CA ALA A 210 -22.12 22.45 4.29
C ALA A 210 -21.78 23.50 5.35
N THR A 211 -22.11 23.20 6.60
CA THR A 211 -21.70 23.97 7.77
C THR A 211 -21.11 23.01 8.79
N CYS A 212 -20.23 23.50 9.67
CA CYS A 212 -19.67 22.68 10.74
C CYS A 212 -20.77 22.06 11.59
N GLN A 213 -21.80 22.84 11.93
CA GLN A 213 -22.97 22.36 12.66
C GLN A 213 -23.80 21.33 11.87
N GLY A 214 -23.95 21.51 10.56
CA GLY A 214 -24.72 20.59 9.70
C GLY A 214 -24.05 19.23 9.51
N LEU A 215 -22.71 19.18 9.58
CA LEU A 215 -21.94 17.94 9.52
C LEU A 215 -21.57 17.37 10.90
N GLY A 216 -21.98 18.03 12.00
CA GLY A 216 -21.56 17.64 13.35
C GLY A 216 -20.06 17.82 13.61
N ALA A 217 -19.36 18.62 12.81
CA ALA A 217 -17.94 18.86 12.95
C ALA A 217 -17.64 19.80 14.14
N GLU A 218 -16.94 19.29 15.15
CA GLU A 218 -16.51 19.98 16.36
C GLU A 218 -15.08 20.57 16.24
N CYS A 219 -14.29 20.06 15.30
CA CYS A 219 -12.91 20.46 15.06
C CYS A 219 -12.49 20.30 13.60
N GLY A 220 -11.30 20.79 13.26
CA GLY A 220 -10.71 20.59 11.94
C GLY A 220 -11.19 21.62 10.91
N SER A 221 -11.13 21.26 9.64
CA SER A 221 -11.56 22.14 8.54
C SER A 221 -12.36 21.35 7.52
N ILE A 222 -13.51 21.88 7.14
CA ILE A 222 -14.35 21.30 6.09
C ILE A 222 -14.41 22.24 4.90
N PHE A 223 -14.56 21.69 3.70
CA PHE A 223 -14.85 22.47 2.51
C PHE A 223 -16.36 22.63 2.39
N ASN A 224 -16.88 23.87 2.44
CA ASN A 224 -18.32 24.12 2.43
C ASN A 224 -18.94 24.23 1.03
N GLY A 225 -18.22 23.80 -0.01
CA GLY A 225 -18.60 24.00 -1.41
C GLY A 225 -18.07 25.31 -2.01
N CYS A 226 -17.47 26.20 -1.21
CA CYS A 226 -16.90 27.46 -1.68
C CYS A 226 -15.52 27.75 -1.11
N GLU A 227 -15.28 27.45 0.16
CA GLU A 227 -14.01 27.65 0.83
C GLU A 227 -13.82 26.65 1.98
N ASN A 228 -12.59 26.54 2.47
CA ASN A 228 -12.28 25.78 3.67
C ASN A 228 -12.65 26.61 4.91
N ILE A 229 -13.60 26.13 5.69
CA ILE A 229 -14.03 26.75 6.95
C ILE A 229 -13.53 25.94 8.14
N SER A 230 -13.06 26.62 9.18
CA SER A 230 -12.56 25.99 10.41
C SER A 230 -13.70 25.72 11.39
N CYS A 231 -13.80 24.48 11.86
CA CYS A 231 -14.91 24.03 12.72
C CYS A 231 -14.60 24.06 14.23
N GLY A 232 -13.38 24.47 14.60
CA GLY A 232 -12.97 24.57 16.00
C GLY A 232 -11.64 23.87 16.29
N GLN A 233 -11.27 23.84 17.56
CA GLN A 233 -10.12 23.09 18.08
C GLN A 233 -10.57 22.30 19.31
N CYS A 234 -10.05 21.09 19.46
CA CYS A 234 -10.37 20.26 20.61
C CYS A 234 -9.72 20.77 21.90
N GLY A 235 -10.30 20.36 23.03
CA GLY A 235 -9.82 20.71 24.35
C GLY A 235 -8.48 20.04 24.70
N VAL A 236 -7.96 20.37 25.88
CA VAL A 236 -6.74 19.74 26.39
C VAL A 236 -7.00 18.25 26.64
N GLY A 237 -6.25 17.38 25.96
CA GLY A 237 -6.40 15.93 26.07
C GLY A 237 -7.32 15.29 25.04
N GLU A 238 -7.65 16.00 23.96
CA GLU A 238 -8.43 15.50 22.83
C GLU A 238 -7.63 15.64 21.52
N THR A 239 -7.92 14.79 20.55
CA THR A 239 -7.40 14.91 19.18
C THR A 239 -8.56 15.02 18.20
N CYS A 240 -8.34 15.75 17.11
CA CYS A 240 -9.35 15.91 16.08
C CYS A 240 -9.23 14.75 15.10
N GLU A 241 -10.17 13.81 15.17
CA GLU A 241 -10.27 12.70 14.22
C GLU A 241 -11.61 12.79 13.50
N GLN A 242 -11.58 12.81 12.16
CA GLN A 242 -12.79 12.84 11.33
C GLN A 242 -13.75 14.01 11.68
N ASN A 243 -13.18 15.15 12.08
CA ASN A 243 -13.89 16.36 12.52
C ASN A 243 -14.65 16.26 13.85
N GLU A 244 -14.51 15.17 14.60
CA GLU A 244 -15.00 15.05 15.98
C GLU A 244 -13.84 15.17 16.97
N CYS A 245 -14.11 15.76 18.13
CA CYS A 245 -13.15 15.78 19.21
C CYS A 245 -13.22 14.47 19.98
N VAL A 246 -12.31 13.56 19.65
CA VAL A 246 -12.16 12.32 20.39
C VAL A 246 -11.28 12.58 21.60
N GLN A 247 -11.72 12.10 22.76
CA GLN A 247 -10.86 12.00 23.92
C GLN A 247 -9.59 11.26 23.52
N ASN A 248 -8.43 11.75 23.93
CA ASN A 248 -7.24 10.93 23.99
C ASN A 248 -7.45 9.90 25.11
N THR A 249 -8.42 8.99 24.95
CA THR A 249 -8.33 7.69 25.57
C THR A 249 -7.10 7.05 24.92
N PRO A 250 -6.02 6.83 25.66
CA PRO A 250 -4.86 6.14 25.11
C PRO A 250 -5.35 4.83 24.46
N PRO A 251 -4.85 4.45 23.28
CA PRO A 251 -5.21 3.18 22.66
C PRO A 251 -5.06 2.06 23.70
N PRO A 252 -5.91 1.01 23.67
CA PRO A 252 -6.08 0.06 24.77
C PRO A 252 -4.72 -0.40 25.28
N THR A 253 -4.34 0.02 26.47
CA THR A 253 -2.94 0.10 26.90
C THR A 253 -2.36 -1.24 27.36
N ASN A 254 -2.82 -2.32 26.73
CA ASN A 254 -2.50 -3.71 27.05
C ASN A 254 -1.24 -4.16 26.33
N VAL A 255 -0.79 -5.36 26.70
CA VAL A 255 0.31 -6.04 26.03
C VAL A 255 0.01 -6.20 24.52
N GLY A 256 1.00 -5.95 23.68
CA GLY A 256 0.96 -6.13 22.22
C GLY A 256 0.52 -4.92 21.40
N ASN A 257 0.14 -3.83 22.06
CA ASN A 257 -0.19 -2.59 21.37
C ASN A 257 1.04 -1.87 20.79
N ALA A 258 0.81 -1.14 19.69
CA ALA A 258 1.82 -0.28 19.08
C ALA A 258 2.22 0.86 20.02
N CYS A 259 3.49 1.27 19.96
CA CYS A 259 4.03 2.33 20.81
C CYS A 259 5.28 2.96 20.20
N THR A 260 5.54 4.21 20.56
CA THR A 260 6.83 4.88 20.27
C THR A 260 7.56 5.27 21.54
N SER A 261 6.87 5.23 22.69
CA SER A 261 7.41 5.51 24.01
C SER A 261 6.56 4.84 25.10
N ASN A 262 7.07 4.80 26.33
CA ASN A 262 6.33 4.26 27.49
C ASN A 262 5.00 4.99 27.75
N ALA A 263 4.85 6.24 27.30
CA ALA A 263 3.61 7.00 27.46
C ALA A 263 2.44 6.43 26.63
N ASN A 264 2.73 5.61 25.62
CA ASN A 264 1.72 4.92 24.83
C ASN A 264 1.25 3.61 25.49
N CYS A 265 1.94 3.15 26.53
CA CYS A 265 1.70 1.87 27.18
C CYS A 265 0.99 2.02 28.53
N GLY A 266 0.36 0.94 28.98
CA GLY A 266 -0.43 0.93 30.21
C GLY A 266 0.42 1.02 31.45
N ALA A 267 -0.24 1.28 32.58
CA ALA A 267 0.44 1.32 33.86
C ALA A 267 1.21 -0.01 34.09
N GLY A 268 2.53 0.10 34.26
CA GLY A 268 3.42 -1.05 34.48
C GLY A 268 3.92 -1.74 33.21
N LEU A 269 3.62 -1.22 32.02
CA LEU A 269 4.20 -1.65 30.75
C LEU A 269 5.29 -0.67 30.27
N ALA A 270 6.24 -1.19 29.52
CA ALA A 270 7.24 -0.45 28.78
C ALA A 270 7.05 -0.68 27.28
N CYS A 271 7.45 0.31 26.49
CA CYS A 271 7.48 0.19 25.05
C CYS A 271 8.81 -0.43 24.61
N ILE A 272 8.76 -1.48 23.78
CA ILE A 272 9.87 -1.83 22.90
C ILE A 272 9.66 -1.04 21.61
N PRO A 273 10.43 0.03 21.36
CA PRO A 273 10.24 0.88 20.20
C PRO A 273 10.70 0.20 18.90
N GLN A 274 10.31 0.77 17.77
CA GLN A 274 10.78 0.32 16.45
C GLN A 274 12.28 0.45 16.25
N THR A 275 12.94 1.39 16.95
CA THR A 275 14.40 1.50 16.95
C THR A 275 15.09 0.23 17.46
N ASP A 276 14.38 -0.61 18.20
CA ASP A 276 14.86 -1.87 18.74
C ASP A 276 14.41 -3.06 17.86
N GLY A 277 14.03 -2.79 16.60
CA GLY A 277 13.69 -3.82 15.60
C GLY A 277 12.27 -4.37 15.68
N VAL A 278 11.37 -3.76 16.47
CA VAL A 278 9.97 -4.20 16.60
C VAL A 278 9.04 -3.32 15.77
N VAL A 279 8.46 -3.87 14.70
CA VAL A 279 7.63 -3.11 13.73
C VAL A 279 6.52 -2.34 14.46
N GLY A 280 6.50 -1.00 14.36
CA GLY A 280 5.52 -0.12 15.02
C GLY A 280 5.53 -0.12 16.56
N GLY A 281 6.56 -0.71 17.16
CA GLY A 281 6.72 -0.91 18.60
C GLY A 281 5.72 -1.89 19.23
N TYR A 282 6.00 -2.26 20.48
CA TYR A 282 5.23 -3.26 21.22
C TYR A 282 5.22 -2.98 22.72
N CYS A 283 4.05 -2.71 23.29
CA CYS A 283 3.89 -2.58 24.73
C CYS A 283 4.00 -3.94 25.41
N THR A 284 4.92 -4.08 26.36
CA THR A 284 5.13 -5.32 27.13
C THR A 284 5.73 -5.01 28.50
N LYS A 285 5.98 -6.04 29.31
CA LYS A 285 6.76 -5.97 30.54
C LYS A 285 7.46 -7.31 30.76
N GLY A 286 8.49 -7.30 31.61
CA GLY A 286 9.12 -8.53 32.07
C GLY A 286 8.16 -9.40 32.88
N CYS A 287 8.33 -10.71 32.77
CA CYS A 287 7.56 -11.71 33.50
C CYS A 287 8.44 -12.93 33.84
N VAL A 288 8.01 -13.74 34.79
CA VAL A 288 8.58 -15.09 35.03
C VAL A 288 7.50 -16.17 34.90
N SER A 289 6.23 -15.77 34.73
CA SER A 289 5.08 -16.64 34.63
C SER A 289 3.90 -15.96 33.92
N ASN A 290 2.96 -16.75 33.39
CA ASN A 290 1.77 -16.22 32.72
C ASN A 290 0.90 -15.32 33.62
N SER A 291 0.91 -15.56 34.94
CA SER A 291 0.16 -14.72 35.88
C SER A 291 0.64 -13.28 35.95
N ASP A 292 1.90 -13.02 35.56
CA ASP A 292 2.44 -11.66 35.55
C ASP A 292 1.81 -10.82 34.44
N CYS A 293 1.37 -11.44 33.34
CA CYS A 293 0.97 -10.74 32.11
C CYS A 293 -0.49 -10.30 32.06
N GLY A 294 -1.33 -10.82 32.95
CA GLY A 294 -2.76 -10.50 32.97
C GLY A 294 -3.56 -11.21 31.87
N SER A 295 -4.86 -10.95 31.84
CA SER A 295 -5.78 -11.65 30.92
C SER A 295 -5.51 -11.31 29.45
N GLY A 296 -5.57 -12.32 28.57
CA GLY A 296 -5.33 -12.16 27.13
C GLY A 296 -3.85 -12.06 26.76
N SER A 297 -2.96 -12.39 27.69
CA SER A 297 -1.52 -12.40 27.47
C SER A 297 -0.88 -13.52 28.27
N HIS A 298 0.34 -13.88 27.89
CA HIS A 298 1.13 -14.88 28.60
C HIS A 298 2.61 -14.50 28.54
N CYS A 299 3.45 -15.25 29.25
CA CYS A 299 4.88 -14.98 29.31
C CYS A 299 5.59 -15.90 28.31
N GLY A 300 6.42 -15.32 27.44
CA GLY A 300 7.24 -16.03 26.45
C GLY A 300 8.60 -15.36 26.29
N PHE A 301 9.42 -15.84 25.36
CA PHE A 301 10.81 -15.39 25.14
C PHE A 301 11.67 -15.42 26.42
N TYR A 302 11.72 -16.59 27.08
CA TYR A 302 12.30 -16.83 28.42
C TYR A 302 13.81 -17.04 28.49
N ASP A 303 14.57 -16.10 29.08
CA ASP A 303 16.05 -16.18 29.15
C ASP A 303 16.55 -17.42 29.90
N ASP A 304 17.85 -17.68 29.81
CA ASP A 304 18.48 -18.78 30.53
C ASP A 304 18.29 -18.64 32.06
N GLU A 305 17.99 -17.44 32.54
CA GLU A 305 17.63 -17.14 33.93
C GLU A 305 16.12 -17.25 34.23
N GLY A 306 15.29 -17.55 33.23
CA GLY A 306 13.84 -17.75 33.34
C GLY A 306 12.99 -16.48 33.31
N ASN A 307 13.54 -15.34 32.89
CA ASN A 307 12.81 -14.09 32.69
C ASN A 307 12.34 -13.96 31.24
N GLY A 308 11.05 -13.75 31.04
CA GLY A 308 10.42 -13.55 29.74
C GLY A 308 9.83 -12.16 29.54
N LEU A 309 9.15 -12.00 28.42
CA LEU A 309 8.33 -10.85 28.05
C LEU A 309 6.86 -11.25 27.98
N CYS A 310 5.98 -10.33 28.37
CA CYS A 310 4.56 -10.54 28.18
C CYS A 310 4.18 -10.40 26.70
N LEU A 311 3.50 -11.40 26.17
CA LEU A 311 3.08 -11.47 24.78
C LEU A 311 1.55 -11.57 24.69
N LYS A 312 0.97 -10.89 23.71
CA LYS A 312 -0.48 -10.89 23.48
C LYS A 312 -0.87 -12.24 22.92
N SER A 313 -1.68 -12.98 23.65
CA SER A 313 -2.21 -14.27 23.19
C SER A 313 -3.16 -14.07 22.02
N CYS A 314 -3.21 -15.05 21.12
CA CYS A 314 -4.13 -15.04 19.99
C CYS A 314 -4.62 -16.46 19.65
N GLY A 315 -5.75 -16.54 18.94
CA GLY A 315 -6.19 -17.77 18.27
C GLY A 315 -6.17 -17.64 16.75
N THR A 316 -6.23 -16.43 16.21
CA THR A 316 -6.25 -16.11 14.78
C THR A 316 -5.49 -14.81 14.50
N ASN A 317 -5.07 -14.59 13.24
CA ASN A 317 -4.36 -13.37 12.83
C ASN A 317 -5.19 -12.09 13.10
N SER A 318 -6.52 -12.16 13.06
CA SER A 318 -7.38 -11.02 13.38
C SER A 318 -7.26 -10.55 14.83
N ASP A 319 -6.90 -11.44 15.76
CA ASP A 319 -6.74 -11.07 17.18
C ASP A 319 -5.58 -10.08 17.37
N CYS A 320 -4.60 -10.09 16.45
CA CYS A 320 -3.43 -9.22 16.52
C CYS A 320 -3.74 -7.78 16.13
N GLY A 321 -4.69 -7.57 15.21
CA GLY A 321 -5.16 -6.23 14.83
C GLY A 321 -4.11 -5.35 14.15
N ARG A 322 -3.03 -5.95 13.62
CA ARG A 322 -1.90 -5.27 12.95
C ARG A 322 -1.48 -6.06 11.72
N SER A 323 -1.34 -5.41 10.58
CA SER A 323 -1.05 -6.07 9.29
C SER A 323 0.34 -6.71 9.20
N SER A 324 1.28 -6.33 10.06
CA SER A 324 2.62 -6.90 10.13
C SER A 324 2.81 -7.85 11.31
N TYR A 325 1.71 -8.35 11.87
CA TYR A 325 1.71 -9.30 12.97
C TYR A 325 0.78 -10.46 12.64
N GLU A 326 1.22 -11.67 12.90
CA GLU A 326 0.40 -12.88 12.76
C GLU A 326 0.33 -13.63 14.08
N CYS A 327 -0.61 -14.57 14.14
CA CYS A 327 -0.83 -15.43 15.29
C CYS A 327 -0.10 -16.76 15.10
N PHE A 328 1.04 -16.92 15.77
CA PHE A 328 1.85 -18.13 15.73
C PHE A 328 2.69 -18.27 17.00
N ASP A 329 3.19 -19.47 17.24
CA ASP A 329 4.09 -19.78 18.35
C ASP A 329 5.51 -19.30 18.00
N ALA A 330 5.80 -18.04 18.32
CA ALA A 330 7.01 -17.37 17.86
C ALA A 330 8.26 -17.79 18.65
N ASP A 331 8.06 -18.29 19.88
CA ASP A 331 9.13 -18.72 20.78
C ASP A 331 9.18 -20.24 20.99
N LEU A 332 8.30 -20.98 20.33
CA LEU A 332 8.15 -22.43 20.40
C LEU A 332 7.83 -22.92 21.83
N SER A 333 7.13 -22.10 22.62
CA SER A 333 6.69 -22.44 23.97
C SER A 333 5.34 -23.16 24.00
N GLY A 334 4.61 -23.19 22.88
CA GLY A 334 3.36 -23.91 22.67
C GLY A 334 2.10 -23.02 22.57
N PRO A 335 1.93 -21.95 23.37
CA PRO A 335 0.96 -20.90 23.10
C PRO A 335 1.21 -20.20 21.75
N ASN A 336 0.18 -19.54 21.21
CA ASN A 336 0.36 -18.64 20.07
C ASN A 336 0.31 -17.18 20.54
N GLU A 337 1.18 -16.37 19.93
CA GLU A 337 1.37 -14.97 20.23
C GLU A 337 1.13 -14.14 18.99
N CYS A 338 0.76 -12.88 19.20
CA CYS A 338 0.88 -11.88 18.15
C CYS A 338 2.32 -11.40 18.05
N TRP A 339 3.03 -11.88 17.02
CA TRP A 339 4.40 -11.47 16.75
C TRP A 339 4.59 -10.98 15.32
N GLN A 340 5.63 -10.18 15.14
CA GLN A 340 5.93 -9.52 13.87
C GLN A 340 6.33 -10.54 12.79
N VAL A 341 5.92 -10.26 11.54
CA VAL A 341 6.20 -11.10 10.38
C VAL A 341 6.66 -10.28 9.17
N GLY A 342 7.25 -10.94 8.19
CA GLY A 342 7.55 -10.39 6.88
C GLY A 342 6.31 -10.24 6.01
N SER A 343 5.70 -9.06 6.07
CA SER A 343 4.51 -8.67 5.29
C SER A 343 4.85 -7.88 4.01
N GLY A 344 6.13 -7.61 3.78
CA GLY A 344 6.62 -6.80 2.67
C GLY A 344 6.91 -7.60 1.41
N SER A 345 7.51 -6.93 0.42
CA SER A 345 7.89 -7.53 -0.87
C SER A 345 9.40 -7.73 -1.04
N GLY A 346 10.21 -7.42 -0.01
CA GLY A 346 11.65 -7.59 -0.05
C GLY A 346 12.05 -9.07 -0.10
N SER A 347 12.55 -9.54 -1.24
CA SER A 347 13.12 -10.88 -1.38
C SER A 347 14.39 -11.05 -0.55
N VAL A 348 14.90 -12.28 -0.43
CA VAL A 348 16.22 -12.54 0.17
C VAL A 348 17.30 -11.63 -0.46
N GLY A 349 18.09 -10.99 0.40
CA GLY A 349 19.12 -10.00 0.06
C GLY A 349 18.65 -8.57 -0.20
N ALA A 350 17.34 -8.29 -0.11
CA ALA A 350 16.84 -6.91 -0.17
C ALA A 350 17.25 -6.12 1.08
N ALA A 351 17.41 -4.78 0.94
CA ALA A 351 17.61 -3.90 2.08
C ALA A 351 16.35 -3.86 2.96
N CYS A 352 16.53 -3.73 4.27
CA CYS A 352 15.42 -3.68 5.21
C CYS A 352 15.80 -2.87 6.45
N GLN A 353 14.80 -2.23 7.05
CA GLN A 353 14.93 -1.59 8.37
C GLN A 353 14.22 -2.39 9.46
N THR A 354 13.19 -3.14 9.08
CA THR A 354 12.40 -4.00 9.97
C THR A 354 11.96 -5.24 9.20
N VAL A 355 11.56 -6.29 9.91
CA VAL A 355 11.08 -7.54 9.29
C VAL A 355 9.89 -7.30 8.34
N ALA A 356 9.04 -6.31 8.60
CA ALA A 356 7.91 -5.96 7.74
C ALA A 356 8.31 -5.48 6.34
N SER A 357 9.58 -5.11 6.11
CA SER A 357 10.08 -4.82 4.75
C SER A 357 10.27 -6.08 3.91
N CYS A 358 10.45 -7.23 4.57
CA CYS A 358 10.80 -8.48 3.95
C CYS A 358 9.55 -9.30 3.60
N ALA A 359 9.66 -10.09 2.53
CA ALA A 359 8.78 -11.20 2.26
C ALA A 359 9.17 -12.40 3.13
N GLY A 360 8.30 -13.42 3.20
CA GLY A 360 8.60 -14.68 3.90
C GLY A 360 7.74 -14.93 5.14
N GLY A 361 6.78 -14.06 5.48
CA GLY A 361 5.83 -14.30 6.56
C GLY A 361 6.53 -14.55 7.89
N GLN A 362 6.16 -15.64 8.57
CA GLN A 362 6.67 -16.00 9.90
C GLN A 362 8.16 -16.35 9.91
N ASP A 363 8.70 -16.79 8.78
CA ASP A 363 10.12 -17.16 8.66
C ASP A 363 11.03 -15.97 8.30
N ALA A 364 10.45 -14.80 7.99
CA ALA A 364 11.21 -13.65 7.58
C ALA A 364 12.05 -13.05 8.72
N ILE A 365 13.25 -12.61 8.39
CA ILE A 365 14.13 -11.85 9.28
C ILE A 365 14.73 -10.66 8.53
N CYS A 366 14.89 -9.54 9.23
CA CYS A 366 15.70 -8.42 8.77
C CYS A 366 16.99 -8.38 9.60
N LEU A 367 18.11 -8.81 9.01
CA LEU A 367 19.42 -8.69 9.64
C LEU A 367 19.83 -7.22 9.58
N SER A 368 20.21 -6.61 10.71
CA SER A 368 20.44 -5.17 10.82
C SER A 368 21.91 -4.78 10.65
N GLU A 369 22.16 -3.47 10.57
CA GLU A 369 23.51 -2.90 10.56
C GLU A 369 24.32 -3.23 11.82
N SER A 370 23.66 -3.32 12.99
CA SER A 370 24.33 -3.75 14.22
C SER A 370 24.76 -5.22 14.19
N GLN A 371 24.28 -6.00 13.22
CA GLN A 371 24.71 -7.37 12.94
C GLN A 371 25.70 -7.43 11.77
N GLY A 372 26.18 -6.27 11.27
CA GLY A 372 27.11 -6.16 10.15
C GLY A 372 26.46 -6.02 8.77
N PHE A 373 25.12 -6.08 8.68
CA PHE A 373 24.41 -6.04 7.40
C PHE A 373 24.05 -4.60 7.01
N TYR A 374 24.87 -3.99 6.16
CA TYR A 374 24.70 -2.60 5.72
C TYR A 374 23.28 -2.34 5.15
N GLN A 375 22.57 -1.32 5.65
CA GLN A 375 21.17 -0.98 5.38
C GLN A 375 20.19 -2.16 5.52
N GLY A 376 20.57 -3.13 6.33
CA GLY A 376 19.90 -4.40 6.56
C GLY A 376 19.85 -5.36 5.37
N TYR A 377 19.44 -6.60 5.67
CA TYR A 377 19.32 -7.69 4.71
C TYR A 377 18.15 -8.59 5.07
N CYS A 378 17.18 -8.69 4.14
CA CYS A 378 16.09 -9.64 4.25
C CYS A 378 16.62 -11.07 4.06
N ALA A 379 16.32 -11.95 5.00
CA ALA A 379 16.53 -13.39 4.88
C ALA A 379 15.30 -14.14 5.39
N THR A 380 15.29 -15.45 5.22
CA THR A 380 14.28 -16.35 5.79
C THR A 380 14.96 -17.52 6.48
N TYR A 381 14.38 -18.01 7.58
CA TYR A 381 14.85 -19.24 8.20
C TYR A 381 14.66 -20.44 7.28
N CYS A 382 15.62 -21.37 7.30
CA CYS A 382 15.61 -22.55 6.46
C CYS A 382 16.29 -23.74 7.16
N ASN A 383 15.99 -24.95 6.69
CA ASN A 383 16.67 -26.19 7.11
C ASN A 383 17.31 -26.91 5.92
N SER A 384 16.90 -26.52 4.71
CA SER A 384 17.45 -27.01 3.44
C SER A 384 17.15 -26.01 2.34
N ASP A 385 17.82 -26.12 1.21
CA ASP A 385 17.60 -25.27 0.02
C ASP A 385 16.15 -25.27 -0.48
N ALA A 386 15.37 -26.32 -0.17
CA ALA A 386 13.96 -26.38 -0.55
C ALA A 386 13.08 -25.35 0.18
N ASP A 387 13.54 -24.80 1.31
CA ASP A 387 12.87 -23.71 2.02
C ASP A 387 13.21 -22.33 1.40
N CYS A 388 14.23 -22.26 0.54
CA CYS A 388 14.71 -21.02 -0.08
C CYS A 388 14.13 -20.80 -1.48
N ASP A 389 14.12 -19.54 -1.93
CA ASP A 389 13.74 -19.23 -3.31
C ASP A 389 14.84 -19.65 -4.30
N SER A 390 14.54 -19.68 -5.60
CA SER A 390 15.50 -20.13 -6.62
C SER A 390 16.72 -19.21 -6.83
N THR A 391 16.84 -18.14 -6.04
CA THR A 391 17.96 -17.17 -6.08
C THR A 391 18.75 -17.14 -4.78
N SER A 392 18.46 -18.07 -3.88
CA SER A 392 19.11 -18.23 -2.59
C SER A 392 19.27 -19.71 -2.27
N HIS A 393 20.17 -20.01 -1.35
CA HIS A 393 20.35 -21.34 -0.79
C HIS A 393 20.40 -21.24 0.73
N CYS A 394 20.20 -22.38 1.38
CA CYS A 394 20.17 -22.44 2.83
C CYS A 394 21.58 -22.63 3.36
N SER A 395 22.10 -21.58 4.01
CA SER A 395 23.38 -21.68 4.72
C SER A 395 23.30 -22.66 5.89
N ASP A 396 24.45 -23.17 6.31
CA ASP A 396 24.63 -23.95 7.54
C ASP A 396 24.29 -23.13 8.81
N PHE A 397 24.13 -21.81 8.69
CA PHE A 397 23.55 -20.94 9.71
C PHE A 397 22.01 -21.04 9.82
N GLY A 398 21.35 -21.75 8.90
CA GLY A 398 19.89 -21.89 8.85
C GLY A 398 19.19 -20.64 8.29
N LEU A 399 19.87 -19.86 7.44
CA LEU A 399 19.33 -18.68 6.78
C LEU A 399 19.45 -18.82 5.26
N CYS A 400 18.38 -18.48 4.54
CA CYS A 400 18.45 -18.32 3.11
C CYS A 400 19.32 -17.10 2.78
N LEU A 401 20.45 -17.34 2.13
CA LEU A 401 21.36 -16.31 1.65
C LEU A 401 21.34 -16.29 0.13
N ARG A 402 21.34 -15.09 -0.44
CA ARG A 402 21.21 -14.87 -1.87
C ARG A 402 22.47 -15.31 -2.61
N ASP A 403 22.33 -16.01 -3.74
CA ASP A 403 23.47 -16.48 -4.52
C ASP A 403 24.26 -15.36 -5.23
N THR A 404 23.64 -14.18 -5.39
CA THR A 404 24.24 -13.02 -6.05
C THR A 404 24.15 -11.76 -5.21
N CYS A 405 25.24 -11.00 -5.13
CA CYS A 405 25.21 -9.66 -4.55
C CYS A 405 24.74 -8.63 -5.57
N ASN A 406 23.47 -8.24 -5.47
CA ASN A 406 22.93 -7.11 -6.23
C ASN A 406 23.34 -5.75 -5.65
N ARG A 407 23.85 -5.75 -4.42
CA ARG A 407 24.32 -4.58 -3.70
C ARG A 407 25.84 -4.69 -3.59
N ALA A 408 26.57 -3.73 -4.16
CA ALA A 408 28.03 -3.77 -4.19
C ALA A 408 28.67 -3.22 -2.91
N THR A 409 27.95 -2.39 -2.14
CA THR A 409 28.44 -1.80 -0.89
C THR A 409 27.96 -2.61 0.29
N GLY A 410 28.89 -3.07 1.12
CA GLY A 410 28.68 -3.86 2.32
C GLY A 410 28.51 -5.36 2.09
N TYR A 411 28.61 -5.84 0.84
CA TYR A 411 28.33 -7.23 0.50
C TYR A 411 29.28 -7.78 -0.54
N GLU A 412 29.74 -9.01 -0.33
CA GLU A 412 30.61 -9.74 -1.24
C GLU A 412 30.18 -11.21 -1.33
N ARG A 413 30.58 -11.87 -2.43
CA ARG A 413 30.34 -13.29 -2.61
C ARG A 413 31.50 -14.11 -2.09
N PHE A 414 31.29 -14.87 -1.03
CA PHE A 414 32.25 -15.82 -0.48
C PHE A 414 31.50 -16.93 0.28
N ASP A 415 32.19 -18.04 0.50
CA ASP A 415 31.70 -19.19 1.27
C ASP A 415 31.76 -18.83 2.77
N ALA A 416 30.65 -18.32 3.30
CA ALA A 416 30.62 -17.70 4.62
C ALA A 416 30.53 -18.73 5.75
N ASP A 417 29.96 -19.90 5.47
CA ASP A 417 29.72 -20.99 6.44
C ASP A 417 30.60 -22.23 6.20
N GLY A 418 31.31 -22.30 5.07
CA GLY A 418 32.25 -23.36 4.74
C GLY A 418 31.61 -24.58 4.08
N ASP A 419 30.38 -24.45 3.55
CA ASP A 419 29.65 -25.54 2.90
C ASP A 419 30.08 -25.77 1.43
N GLY A 420 30.90 -24.86 0.88
CA GLY A 420 31.42 -24.88 -0.48
C GLY A 420 30.52 -24.19 -1.53
N VAL A 421 29.43 -23.56 -1.11
CA VAL A 421 28.59 -22.65 -1.89
C VAL A 421 29.10 -21.20 -1.71
N LEU A 422 28.68 -20.28 -2.58
CA LEU A 422 29.09 -18.88 -2.49
C LEU A 422 27.88 -17.98 -2.29
N GLU A 423 27.80 -17.37 -1.12
CA GLU A 423 26.67 -16.58 -0.63
C GLU A 423 26.97 -15.11 -0.81
N CYS A 424 25.93 -14.32 -1.00
CA CYS A 424 26.03 -12.89 -0.76
C CYS A 424 25.93 -12.60 0.74
N PHE A 425 27.07 -12.26 1.35
CA PHE A 425 27.20 -12.02 2.78
C PHE A 425 27.83 -10.66 3.07
N ALA A 426 27.65 -10.16 4.30
CA ALA A 426 28.22 -8.91 4.77
C ALA A 426 29.75 -8.89 4.64
N SER A 427 30.31 -7.80 4.10
CA SER A 427 31.74 -7.69 3.78
C SER A 427 32.25 -6.24 3.79
N ALA A 428 33.56 -6.08 4.02
CA ALA A 428 34.26 -4.80 3.99
C ALA A 428 34.63 -4.37 2.56
N THR A 429 33.63 -3.88 1.83
CA THR A 429 33.77 -3.44 0.43
C THR A 429 34.11 -1.96 0.28
N GLY A 430 34.37 -1.27 1.40
CA GLY A 430 34.66 0.14 1.43
C GLY A 430 36.05 0.48 0.92
N SER A 431 36.45 1.74 1.10
CA SER A 431 37.77 2.22 0.66
C SER A 431 38.67 2.67 1.81
N ALA A 432 38.17 2.68 3.04
CA ALA A 432 38.94 3.11 4.19
C ALA A 432 40.05 2.10 4.50
N GLY A 433 41.29 2.59 4.54
CA GLY A 433 42.47 1.79 4.86
C GLY A 433 42.60 1.51 6.36
N ILE A 434 43.61 0.74 6.73
CA ILE A 434 43.91 0.41 8.13
C ILE A 434 44.09 1.69 8.96
N GLY A 435 43.48 1.73 10.15
CA GLY A 435 43.54 2.85 11.08
C GLY A 435 42.64 4.05 10.77
N GLN A 436 41.92 4.02 9.65
CA GLN A 436 40.93 5.04 9.33
C GLN A 436 39.63 4.86 10.12
N ALA A 437 38.86 5.95 10.21
CA ALA A 437 37.54 5.98 10.84
C ALA A 437 36.55 5.12 10.06
N CYS A 438 35.61 4.51 10.77
CA CYS A 438 34.51 3.76 10.20
C CYS A 438 33.32 3.75 11.16
N ASP A 439 32.12 3.62 10.62
CA ASP A 439 30.90 3.38 11.39
C ASP A 439 30.47 1.90 11.31
N GLY A 440 30.91 1.17 10.28
CA GLY A 440 30.76 -0.28 10.16
C GLY A 440 31.71 -0.90 9.16
N ASP A 441 31.69 -2.24 9.06
CA ASP A 441 32.62 -3.01 8.21
C ASP A 441 32.62 -2.54 6.76
N TRP A 442 31.46 -2.15 6.22
CA TRP A 442 31.27 -1.68 4.86
C TRP A 442 32.05 -0.40 4.50
N ASP A 443 32.53 0.37 5.49
CA ASP A 443 33.39 1.54 5.25
C ASP A 443 34.84 1.15 4.99
N CYS A 444 35.26 0.01 5.56
CA CYS A 444 36.61 -0.51 5.51
C CYS A 444 36.88 -1.25 4.20
N ALA A 445 38.12 -1.22 3.77
CA ALA A 445 38.62 -2.06 2.68
C ALA A 445 39.03 -3.44 3.21
N GLY A 446 39.03 -4.43 2.31
CA GLY A 446 39.65 -5.74 2.54
C GLY A 446 38.71 -6.94 2.54
N GLY A 447 37.49 -6.75 2.03
CA GLY A 447 36.55 -7.82 1.70
C GLY A 447 36.15 -8.62 2.94
N GLN A 448 36.07 -9.95 2.79
CA GLN A 448 35.68 -10.87 3.86
C GLN A 448 36.54 -10.81 5.14
N TRP A 449 37.73 -10.18 5.08
CA TRP A 449 38.66 -10.08 6.21
C TRP A 449 38.72 -8.68 6.83
N GLY A 450 38.11 -7.68 6.19
CA GLY A 450 38.08 -6.32 6.71
C GLY A 450 37.04 -6.16 7.80
N ARG A 451 37.35 -5.38 8.83
CA ARG A 451 36.47 -5.12 9.97
C ARG A 451 36.60 -3.67 10.44
N CYS A 452 35.50 -3.13 10.94
CA CYS A 452 35.47 -1.92 11.72
C CYS A 452 35.43 -2.26 13.20
N LEU A 453 36.47 -1.92 13.96
CA LEU A 453 36.45 -1.98 15.41
C LEU A 453 35.76 -0.72 15.92
N SER A 454 34.66 -0.86 16.62
CA SER A 454 33.76 0.25 16.96
C SER A 454 34.15 0.95 18.27
N ASP A 455 33.44 2.04 18.60
CA ASP A 455 33.54 2.68 19.91
C ASP A 455 33.20 1.70 21.06
N ASP A 456 32.30 0.75 20.83
CA ASP A 456 31.91 -0.27 21.82
C ASP A 456 33.05 -1.27 22.08
N ASP A 457 33.93 -1.46 21.09
CA ASP A 457 35.17 -2.24 21.21
C ASP A 457 36.31 -1.43 21.85
N GLY A 458 36.03 -0.17 22.21
CA GLY A 458 36.99 0.75 22.80
C GLY A 458 37.85 1.52 21.80
N PHE A 459 37.45 1.58 20.52
CA PHE A 459 38.18 2.28 19.45
C PHE A 459 37.52 3.61 19.07
N PRO A 460 37.98 4.75 19.63
CA PRO A 460 37.36 6.05 19.42
C PRO A 460 37.20 6.40 17.92
N GLY A 461 35.96 6.67 17.50
CA GLY A 461 35.59 7.02 16.14
C GLY A 461 35.83 5.91 15.11
N GLY A 462 35.81 4.65 15.56
CA GLY A 462 35.95 3.44 14.75
C GLY A 462 37.34 3.23 14.15
N TYR A 463 37.80 1.99 13.98
CA TYR A 463 39.12 1.67 13.45
C TYR A 463 39.03 0.55 12.42
N CYS A 464 39.29 0.88 11.15
CA CYS A 464 39.38 -0.13 10.10
C CYS A 464 40.61 -1.01 10.29
N THR A 465 40.40 -2.32 10.24
CA THR A 465 41.46 -3.33 10.34
C THR A 465 41.20 -4.50 9.39
N LEU A 466 42.17 -5.40 9.32
CA LEU A 466 42.12 -6.65 8.55
C LEU A 466 42.58 -7.80 9.46
N ALA A 467 41.90 -8.93 9.40
CA ALA A 467 42.47 -10.17 9.92
C ALA A 467 43.77 -10.52 9.17
N CYS A 468 44.78 -11.01 9.88
CA CYS A 468 46.08 -11.35 9.28
C CYS A 468 46.66 -12.62 9.92
N GLY A 469 47.55 -13.32 9.21
CA GLY A 469 48.17 -14.54 9.72
C GLY A 469 48.22 -15.67 8.70
N PHE A 470 48.47 -16.89 9.18
CA PHE A 470 48.85 -18.03 8.34
C PHE A 470 47.78 -18.44 7.30
N ASP A 471 46.51 -18.04 7.50
CA ASP A 471 45.39 -18.37 6.60
C ASP A 471 44.49 -17.17 6.22
N GLN A 472 44.78 -15.96 6.72
CA GLN A 472 43.86 -14.79 6.64
C GLN A 472 44.43 -13.62 5.83
N GLY A 473 45.65 -13.77 5.30
CA GLY A 473 46.31 -12.77 4.44
C GLY A 473 47.43 -11.98 5.14
N THR A 474 48.08 -11.09 4.37
CA THR A 474 49.16 -10.22 4.84
C THR A 474 48.68 -8.78 4.92
N CYS A 475 49.12 -8.03 5.94
CA CYS A 475 48.81 -6.62 6.05
C CYS A 475 49.34 -5.81 4.85
N PRO A 476 48.58 -4.80 4.39
CA PRO A 476 49.02 -3.92 3.31
C PRO A 476 50.22 -3.07 3.76
N SER A 477 50.90 -2.44 2.78
CA SER A 477 52.00 -1.52 3.06
C SER A 477 51.56 -0.41 4.02
N GLY A 478 52.36 -0.14 5.05
CA GLY A 478 52.03 0.82 6.11
C GLY A 478 51.26 0.22 7.28
N ALA A 479 50.99 -1.09 7.29
CA ALA A 479 50.40 -1.78 8.44
C ALA A 479 51.25 -2.98 8.87
N THR A 480 51.25 -3.26 10.18
CA THR A 480 51.89 -4.44 10.79
C THR A 480 50.82 -5.42 11.26
N CYS A 481 51.05 -6.72 11.06
CA CYS A 481 50.22 -7.75 11.66
C CYS A 481 50.59 -7.87 13.14
N TRP A 482 49.62 -7.58 14.02
CA TRP A 482 49.81 -7.55 15.46
C TRP A 482 48.91 -8.59 16.14
N GLU A 483 49.49 -9.38 17.04
CA GLU A 483 48.79 -10.38 17.83
C GLU A 483 48.07 -9.70 19.00
N ALA A 484 46.77 -9.42 18.83
CA ALA A 484 45.95 -8.84 19.88
C ALA A 484 45.72 -9.84 21.04
N ASN A 485 45.66 -11.13 20.72
CA ASN A 485 45.61 -12.24 21.68
C ASN A 485 46.08 -13.54 21.01
N THR A 486 45.99 -14.68 21.73
CA THR A 486 46.47 -16.00 21.26
C THR A 486 45.81 -16.50 19.98
N ASP A 487 44.62 -16.00 19.66
CA ASP A 487 43.77 -16.52 18.59
C ASP A 487 43.34 -15.42 17.60
N THR A 488 43.83 -14.19 17.77
CA THR A 488 43.44 -13.03 16.96
C THR A 488 44.65 -12.19 16.61
N SER A 489 44.93 -12.09 15.31
CA SER A 489 45.93 -11.20 14.76
C SER A 489 45.26 -10.22 13.81
N ILE A 490 45.53 -8.93 13.98
CA ILE A 490 44.91 -7.85 13.21
C ILE A 490 45.96 -6.92 12.63
N CYS A 491 45.64 -6.29 11.51
CA CYS A 491 46.48 -5.26 10.91
C CYS A 491 46.32 -3.95 11.66
N VAL A 492 47.43 -3.41 12.14
CA VAL A 492 47.49 -2.12 12.84
C VAL A 492 48.33 -1.16 12.01
N ASP A 493 47.84 0.06 11.85
CA ASP A 493 48.49 1.15 11.13
C ASP A 493 49.84 1.51 11.77
N GLN A 494 50.87 1.63 10.95
CA GLN A 494 52.21 2.05 11.37
C GLN A 494 52.25 3.57 11.47
N CYS A 495 52.95 4.09 12.48
CA CYS A 495 53.17 5.53 12.61
C CYS A 495 54.63 5.92 12.34
N ASP A 496 54.80 6.65 11.24
CA ASP A 496 56.00 7.43 10.98
C ASP A 496 55.90 8.79 11.70
N ASP A 497 57.02 9.29 12.25
CA ASP A 497 57.10 10.59 12.95
C ASP A 497 56.17 10.81 14.16
N PHE A 498 55.69 9.73 14.80
CA PHE A 498 54.85 9.76 16.02
C PHE A 498 53.44 10.34 15.84
N THR A 499 52.93 10.49 14.62
CA THR A 499 51.58 11.03 14.40
C THR A 499 50.55 9.92 14.18
N CYS A 500 49.53 9.90 15.03
CA CYS A 500 48.34 9.07 14.89
C CYS A 500 47.08 9.95 14.83
N ARG A 501 45.96 9.37 14.37
CA ARG A 501 44.66 10.04 14.46
C ARG A 501 44.33 10.36 15.92
N SER A 502 43.58 11.44 16.14
CA SER A 502 43.09 11.82 17.47
C SER A 502 42.42 10.63 18.17
N GLY A 503 42.81 10.38 19.43
CA GLY A 503 42.35 9.23 20.21
C GLY A 503 43.29 8.02 20.19
N TYR A 504 44.35 8.07 19.39
CA TYR A 504 45.36 7.01 19.26
C TYR A 504 46.76 7.59 19.48
N SER A 505 47.62 6.78 20.08
CA SER A 505 49.00 7.10 20.41
C SER A 505 49.95 6.21 19.62
N CYS A 506 51.06 6.78 19.18
CA CYS A 506 52.12 6.04 18.51
C CYS A 506 53.02 5.39 19.56
N PHE A 507 53.10 4.05 19.59
CA PHE A 507 54.01 3.34 20.49
C PHE A 507 54.58 2.05 19.88
N ASP A 508 55.69 1.57 20.45
CA ASP A 508 56.34 0.30 20.09
C ASP A 508 56.02 -0.76 21.17
N PRO A 509 55.07 -1.68 20.92
CA PRO A 509 54.64 -2.67 21.91
C PRO A 509 55.78 -3.60 22.37
N ASP A 510 56.69 -3.96 21.47
CA ASP A 510 57.68 -5.04 21.68
C ASP A 510 59.14 -4.57 21.59
N GLY A 511 59.36 -3.26 21.46
CA GLY A 511 60.69 -2.62 21.35
C GLY A 511 61.46 -2.98 20.06
N ASN A 512 60.81 -3.66 19.10
CA ASN A 512 61.42 -4.19 17.89
C ASN A 512 60.47 -4.29 16.68
N ALA A 513 59.18 -3.99 16.81
CA ALA A 513 58.15 -4.28 15.80
C ALA A 513 57.77 -3.06 14.92
N GLY A 514 58.46 -1.93 15.09
CA GLY A 514 58.05 -0.66 14.52
C GLY A 514 56.93 -0.02 15.35
N ASN A 515 56.79 1.31 15.25
CA ASN A 515 55.75 1.99 16.00
C ASN A 515 54.39 1.80 15.33
N ILE A 516 53.35 1.56 16.11
CA ILE A 516 51.96 1.40 15.66
C ILE A 516 51.04 2.45 16.29
N CYS A 517 49.95 2.78 15.61
CA CYS A 517 48.88 3.61 16.15
C CYS A 517 47.86 2.79 16.92
N TRP A 518 47.81 2.99 18.23
CA TRP A 518 46.95 2.23 19.14
C TRP A 518 46.51 3.07 20.35
N LEU A 519 45.49 2.62 21.09
CA LEU A 519 44.83 3.34 22.19
C LEU A 519 45.80 3.88 23.26
#